data_AF-A0A2G8L715-F1
#
_entry.id   AF-A0A2G8L715-F1
#
_cell.length_a   1.000
_cell.length_b   1.000
_cell.length_c   1.000
_cell.angle_alpha   90.00
_cell.angle_beta   90.00
_cell.angle_gamma   90.00
#
_symmetry.space_group_name_H-M   'P 1'
#
loop_
_entity.id
_entity.type
_entity.pdbx_description
1 polymer ?
#
loop_
_entity_poly.entity_id
_entity_poly.type
_entity_poly.pdbx_seq_one_letter_code
_entity_poly.pdbx_strand_id
1 'polypeptide(L)'
;SQPMMKLPAAVICLLAVLICGFTNASAPMTLTDATFQTELEKGDTMMVFFWAAWCGPCRTIAPILDALVEEYDGQLKIYKMDVDANQDVPAKYGLRGIPTLLIFKMGEVVATTVGALSRGD
;
A
#
# COMPACT_ATOMS: atom_id res chain seq x y z
N SER A 1 51.12 -11.30 -17.08
CA SER A 1 50.57 -10.01 -16.61
C SER A 1 49.42 -9.64 -17.54
N GLN A 2 48.17 -9.85 -17.11
CA GLN A 2 46.99 -9.56 -17.92
C GLN A 2 46.79 -8.04 -18.06
N PRO A 3 46.41 -7.51 -19.24
CA PRO A 3 45.98 -6.13 -19.36
C PRO A 3 44.53 -6.01 -18.86
N MET A 4 44.34 -5.31 -17.75
CA MET A 4 43.01 -4.91 -17.29
C MET A 4 42.39 -3.98 -18.34
N MET A 5 41.36 -4.47 -19.02
CA MET A 5 40.50 -3.71 -19.92
C MET A 5 39.75 -2.65 -19.09
N LYS A 6 40.12 -1.38 -19.25
CA LYS A 6 39.41 -0.25 -18.64
C LYS A 6 38.12 -0.02 -19.43
N LEU A 7 36.99 -0.48 -18.91
CA LEU A 7 35.68 -0.19 -19.51
C LEU A 7 35.38 1.31 -19.40
N PRO A 8 34.84 1.96 -20.46
CA PRO A 8 34.49 3.38 -20.43
C PRO A 8 33.33 3.65 -19.47
N ALA A 9 33.33 4.82 -18.84
CA ALA A 9 32.33 5.23 -17.84
C ALA A 9 30.87 5.12 -18.34
N ALA A 10 30.64 5.24 -19.65
CA ALA A 10 29.33 5.05 -20.27
C ALA A 10 28.78 3.61 -20.11
N VAL A 11 29.64 2.59 -20.09
CA VAL A 11 29.23 1.19 -19.91
C VAL A 11 28.91 0.89 -18.45
N ILE A 12 29.61 1.54 -17.52
CA ILE A 12 29.28 1.48 -16.08
C ILE A 12 27.91 2.14 -15.83
N CYS A 13 27.61 3.26 -16.50
CA CYS A 13 26.31 3.93 -16.39
C CYS A 13 25.17 3.08 -16.98
N LEU A 14 25.38 2.42 -18.13
CA LEU A 14 24.39 1.52 -18.73
C LEU A 14 24.13 0.26 -17.87
N LEU A 15 25.19 -0.29 -17.26
CA LEU A 15 25.07 -1.40 -16.31
C LEU A 15 24.40 -0.95 -15.01
N ALA A 16 24.64 0.28 -14.54
CA ALA A 16 23.96 0.84 -13.38
C ALA A 16 22.47 1.04 -13.62
N VAL A 17 22.01 1.39 -14.83
CA VAL A 17 20.56 1.47 -15.15
C VAL A 17 19.91 0.08 -15.21
N LEU A 18 20.68 -0.98 -15.50
CA LEU A 18 20.19 -2.36 -15.50
C LEU A 18 20.24 -3.03 -14.12
N ILE A 19 21.16 -2.61 -13.23
CA ILE A 19 21.33 -3.15 -11.87
C ILE A 19 20.53 -2.33 -10.85
N CYS A 20 20.47 -1.01 -11.02
CA CYS A 20 19.60 -0.11 -10.29
C CYS A 20 18.27 -0.04 -11.05
N GLY A 21 17.52 -1.13 -10.98
CA GLY A 21 16.14 -1.15 -11.44
C GLY A 21 15.42 0.08 -10.90
N PHE A 22 14.62 0.71 -11.76
CA PHE A 22 13.64 1.70 -11.35
C PHE A 22 12.86 1.16 -10.15
N THR A 23 13.19 1.60 -8.94
CA THR A 23 12.30 1.44 -7.80
C THR A 23 11.15 2.39 -8.08
N ASN A 24 10.11 1.87 -8.73
CA ASN A 24 8.86 2.59 -8.88
C ASN A 24 8.41 2.96 -7.47
N ALA A 25 8.13 4.24 -7.24
CA ALA A 25 7.41 4.66 -6.05
C ALA A 25 6.09 3.89 -6.01
N SER A 26 5.95 3.01 -5.04
CA SER A 26 4.78 2.17 -4.87
C SER A 26 3.76 2.97 -4.05
N ALA A 27 2.70 3.45 -4.70
CA ALA A 27 1.60 4.13 -4.00
C ALA A 27 0.54 3.12 -3.54
N PRO A 28 -0.22 3.40 -2.45
CA PRO A 28 -1.36 2.58 -2.07
C PRO A 28 -2.35 2.45 -3.22
N MET A 29 -2.80 1.22 -3.48
CA MET A 29 -3.68 0.94 -4.61
C MET A 29 -5.13 1.29 -4.29
N THR A 30 -5.89 1.74 -5.29
CA THR A 30 -7.34 1.94 -5.11
C THR A 30 -8.06 0.59 -5.07
N LEU A 31 -8.93 0.42 -4.09
CA LEU A 31 -9.82 -0.73 -3.95
C LEU A 31 -11.28 -0.27 -3.99
N THR A 32 -12.11 -1.01 -4.71
CA THR A 32 -13.53 -0.72 -4.84
C THR A 32 -14.37 -1.92 -4.43
N ASP A 33 -15.68 -1.73 -4.24
CA ASP A 33 -16.61 -2.82 -3.95
C ASP A 33 -16.50 -3.95 -5.00
N ALA A 34 -16.32 -3.57 -6.27
CA ALA A 34 -16.21 -4.53 -7.37
C ALA A 34 -14.92 -5.35 -7.37
N THR A 35 -13.81 -4.82 -6.85
CA THR A 35 -12.50 -5.50 -6.86
C THR A 35 -12.13 -6.11 -5.52
N PHE A 36 -12.82 -5.73 -4.43
CA PHE A 36 -12.52 -6.17 -3.08
C PHE A 36 -12.45 -7.69 -2.93
N GLN A 37 -13.47 -8.41 -3.40
CA GLN A 37 -13.54 -9.87 -3.25
C GLN A 37 -12.40 -10.56 -4.00
N THR A 38 -12.10 -10.10 -5.22
CA THR A 38 -11.00 -10.63 -6.02
C THR A 38 -9.65 -10.44 -5.34
N GLU A 39 -9.40 -9.28 -4.70
CA GLU A 39 -8.15 -9.08 -3.95
C GLU A 39 -8.09 -9.93 -2.68
N LEU A 40 -9.22 -10.09 -1.97
CA LEU A 40 -9.32 -10.91 -0.78
C LEU A 40 -9.02 -12.39 -1.06
N GLU A 41 -9.52 -12.92 -2.19
CA GLU A 41 -9.35 -14.31 -2.61
C GLU A 41 -7.92 -14.67 -3.03
N LYS A 42 -7.06 -13.68 -3.33
CA LYS A 42 -5.64 -13.94 -3.58
C LYS A 42 -4.93 -14.50 -2.34
N GLY A 43 -5.50 -14.31 -1.15
CA GLY A 43 -4.97 -14.85 0.11
C GLY A 43 -3.76 -14.10 0.66
N ASP A 44 -3.30 -13.05 -0.03
CA ASP A 44 -2.23 -12.17 0.41
C ASP A 44 -2.64 -11.42 1.70
N THR A 45 -1.64 -11.02 2.49
CA THR A 45 -1.91 -10.09 3.60
C THR A 45 -2.17 -8.71 3.00
N MET A 46 -3.32 -8.12 3.33
CA MET A 46 -3.68 -6.79 2.82
C MET A 46 -4.21 -5.87 3.92
N MET A 47 -3.89 -4.60 3.82
CA MET A 47 -4.43 -3.52 4.64
C MET A 47 -5.35 -2.67 3.78
N VAL A 48 -6.54 -2.35 4.28
CA VAL A 48 -7.49 -1.44 3.62
C VAL A 48 -7.70 -0.21 4.48
N PHE A 49 -7.34 0.96 3.94
CA PHE A 49 -7.59 2.26 4.52
C PHE A 49 -8.87 2.87 3.97
N PHE A 50 -9.87 3.01 4.83
CA PHE A 50 -11.15 3.62 4.50
C PHE A 50 -11.10 5.11 4.77
N TRP A 51 -11.37 5.91 3.74
CA TRP A 51 -11.19 7.36 3.75
C TRP A 51 -12.29 8.07 2.94
N ALA A 52 -12.31 9.41 3.01
CA ALA A 52 -13.10 10.28 2.15
C ALA A 52 -12.44 11.65 2.03
N ALA A 53 -12.79 12.45 1.01
CA ALA A 53 -12.20 13.77 0.78
C ALA A 53 -12.48 14.77 1.91
N TRP A 54 -13.65 14.66 2.55
CA TRP A 54 -14.07 15.49 3.68
C TRP A 54 -13.42 15.08 5.02
N CYS A 55 -12.72 13.94 5.07
CA CYS A 55 -12.07 13.44 6.27
C CYS A 55 -10.77 14.19 6.57
N GLY A 56 -10.85 15.15 7.51
CA GLY A 56 -9.70 15.90 8.01
C GLY A 56 -8.52 15.02 8.46
N PRO A 57 -8.73 14.09 9.42
CA PRO A 57 -7.67 13.21 9.91
C PRO A 57 -7.06 12.30 8.84
N CYS A 58 -7.83 11.91 7.83
CA CYS A 58 -7.35 11.03 6.76
C CYS A 58 -6.19 11.66 5.96
N ARG A 59 -6.16 13.00 5.83
CA ARG A 59 -5.08 13.71 5.13
C ARG A 59 -3.73 13.58 5.81
N THR A 60 -3.70 13.37 7.12
CA THR A 60 -2.47 13.17 7.88
C THR A 60 -1.97 11.72 7.78
N ILE A 61 -2.89 10.75 7.69
CA ILE A 61 -2.55 9.32 7.62
C ILE A 61 -2.11 8.91 6.20
N ALA A 62 -2.74 9.46 5.16
CA ALA A 62 -2.44 9.12 3.77
C ALA A 62 -0.92 9.11 3.43
N PRO A 63 -0.11 10.14 3.73
CA PRO A 63 1.33 10.11 3.44
C PRO A 63 2.11 9.09 4.29
N ILE A 64 1.59 8.67 5.44
CA ILE A 64 2.21 7.61 6.25
C ILE A 64 2.02 6.26 5.54
N LEU A 65 0.86 6.04 4.92
CA LEU A 65 0.60 4.83 4.15
C LEU A 65 1.53 4.71 2.95
N ASP A 66 1.79 5.83 2.25
CA ASP A 66 2.72 5.84 1.12
C ASP A 66 4.11 5.34 1.53
N ALA A 67 4.62 5.79 2.68
CA ALA A 67 5.89 5.31 3.23
C ALA A 67 5.85 3.83 3.64
N LEU A 68 4.70 3.34 4.14
CA LEU A 68 4.54 1.93 4.50
C LEU A 68 4.51 1.00 3.29
N VAL A 69 4.06 1.47 2.12
CA VAL A 69 4.09 0.64 0.91
C VAL A 69 5.53 0.31 0.54
N GLU A 70 6.44 1.28 0.64
CA GLU A 70 7.87 1.07 0.37
C GLU A 70 8.51 0.15 1.41
N GLU A 71 8.18 0.31 2.70
CA GLU A 71 8.75 -0.48 3.78
C GLU A 71 8.30 -1.96 3.76
N TYR A 72 7.05 -2.21 3.38
CA TYR A 72 6.45 -3.55 3.39
C TYR A 72 6.24 -4.15 1.99
N ASP A 73 6.99 -3.66 0.99
CA ASP A 73 6.90 -4.15 -0.38
C ASP A 73 7.05 -5.68 -0.45
N GLY A 74 6.16 -6.33 -1.20
CA GLY A 74 6.07 -7.79 -1.31
C GLY A 74 5.53 -8.54 -0.08
N GLN A 75 5.34 -7.90 1.08
CA GLN A 75 4.84 -8.55 2.31
C GLN A 75 3.41 -8.13 2.66
N LEU A 76 3.08 -6.86 2.45
CA LEU A 76 1.76 -6.29 2.75
C LEU A 76 1.26 -5.47 1.56
N LYS A 77 0.07 -5.80 1.06
CA LYS A 77 -0.60 -4.95 0.08
C LYS A 77 -1.41 -3.87 0.78
N ILE A 78 -1.14 -2.61 0.49
CA ILE A 78 -1.87 -1.49 1.09
C ILE A 78 -2.83 -0.92 0.04
N TYR A 79 -4.10 -0.87 0.42
CA TYR A 79 -5.18 -0.36 -0.39
C TYR A 79 -5.87 0.84 0.26
N LYS A 80 -6.46 1.70 -0.56
CA LYS A 80 -7.34 2.78 -0.14
C LYS A 80 -8.72 2.58 -0.74
N MET A 81 -9.75 2.72 0.07
CA MET A 81 -11.15 2.65 -0.35
C MET A 81 -11.86 3.94 0.06
N ASP A 82 -12.41 4.64 -0.94
CA ASP A 82 -13.25 5.82 -0.72
C ASP A 82 -14.65 5.36 -0.30
N VAL A 83 -15.10 5.74 0.90
CA VAL A 83 -16.40 5.32 1.43
C VAL A 83 -17.58 6.06 0.79
N ASP A 84 -17.35 7.19 0.11
CA ASP A 84 -18.41 7.89 -0.62
C ASP A 84 -18.74 7.16 -1.93
N ALA A 85 -17.74 6.51 -2.54
CA ALA A 85 -17.87 5.77 -3.80
C ALA A 85 -18.18 4.27 -3.60
N ASN A 86 -18.03 3.74 -2.39
CA ASN A 86 -18.15 2.32 -2.08
C ASN A 86 -18.95 2.14 -0.78
N GLN A 87 -20.12 1.52 -0.86
CA GLN A 87 -21.04 1.39 0.28
C GLN A 87 -21.10 -0.05 0.81
N ASP A 88 -20.85 -1.04 -0.04
CA ASP A 88 -21.09 -2.44 0.31
C ASP A 88 -20.03 -2.97 1.27
N VAL A 89 -18.74 -2.76 0.96
CA VAL A 89 -17.64 -3.25 1.81
C VAL A 89 -17.61 -2.53 3.16
N PRO A 90 -17.70 -1.18 3.26
CA PRO A 90 -17.79 -0.52 4.57
C PRO A 90 -18.96 -1.03 5.41
N ALA A 91 -20.14 -1.21 4.80
CA ALA A 91 -21.31 -1.74 5.50
C ALA A 91 -21.12 -3.18 5.97
N LYS A 92 -20.55 -4.05 5.12
CA LYS A 92 -20.25 -5.46 5.42
C LYS A 92 -19.38 -5.61 6.66
N TYR A 93 -18.39 -4.74 6.84
CA TYR A 93 -17.49 -4.75 8.00
C TYR A 93 -17.94 -3.81 9.13
N GLY A 94 -19.16 -3.26 9.04
CA GLY A 94 -19.75 -2.47 10.12
C GLY A 94 -19.02 -1.15 10.41
N LEU A 95 -18.40 -0.52 9.40
CA LEU A 95 -17.69 0.74 9.58
C LEU A 95 -18.64 1.82 10.13
N ARG A 96 -18.25 2.42 11.26
CA ARG A 96 -19.01 3.49 11.94
C ARG A 96 -18.36 4.88 11.82
N GLY A 97 -17.20 4.95 11.20
CA GLY A 97 -16.45 6.19 11.04
C GLY A 97 -15.16 5.97 10.26
N ILE A 98 -14.58 7.08 9.82
CA ILE A 98 -13.28 7.12 9.15
C ILE A 98 -12.37 8.12 9.88
N PRO A 99 -11.03 7.94 9.84
CA PRO A 99 -10.32 6.84 9.19
C PRO A 99 -10.51 5.51 9.92
N THR A 100 -10.64 4.43 9.14
CA THR A 100 -10.60 3.05 9.65
C THR A 100 -9.60 2.26 8.82
N LEU A 101 -8.86 1.38 9.48
CA LEU A 101 -7.91 0.45 8.89
C LEU A 101 -8.31 -0.97 9.26
N LEU A 102 -8.45 -1.82 8.25
CA LEU A 102 -8.63 -3.25 8.44
C LEU A 102 -7.43 -3.99 7.85
N ILE A 103 -6.88 -4.95 8.60
CA ILE A 103 -5.87 -5.88 8.08
C ILE A 103 -6.53 -7.23 7.89
N PHE A 104 -6.35 -7.76 6.68
CA PHE A 104 -6.81 -9.07 6.27
C PHE A 104 -5.61 -9.99 6.11
N LYS A 105 -5.76 -11.23 6.56
CA LYS A 105 -4.80 -12.31 6.31
C LYS A 105 -5.58 -13.57 6.00
N MET A 106 -5.28 -14.21 4.88
CA MET A 106 -6.00 -15.41 4.42
C MET A 106 -7.52 -15.21 4.35
N GLY A 107 -7.96 -14.01 3.96
CA GLY A 107 -9.39 -13.68 3.82
C GLY A 107 -10.10 -13.25 5.11
N GLU A 108 -9.44 -13.35 6.27
CA GLU A 108 -10.03 -13.00 7.57
C GLU A 108 -9.49 -11.67 8.11
N VAL A 109 -10.34 -10.93 8.82
CA VAL A 109 -9.92 -9.71 9.53
C VAL A 109 -9.11 -10.11 10.75
N VAL A 110 -7.83 -9.74 10.77
CA VAL A 110 -6.90 -10.03 11.88
C VAL A 110 -6.58 -8.82 12.75
N ALA A 111 -6.84 -7.61 12.25
CA ALA A 111 -6.73 -6.39 13.03
C ALA A 111 -7.71 -5.32 12.54
N THR A 112 -8.17 -4.49 13.46
CA THR A 112 -9.01 -3.32 13.19
C THR A 112 -8.48 -2.16 14.00
N THR A 113 -8.15 -1.06 13.32
CA THR A 113 -7.78 0.19 13.98
C THR A 113 -8.70 1.30 13.49
N VAL A 114 -9.38 1.95 14.43
CA VAL A 114 -10.28 3.07 14.16
C VAL A 114 -9.66 4.34 14.74
N GLY A 115 -9.58 5.40 13.95
CA GLY A 115 -9.05 6.69 14.39
C GLY A 115 -7.61 6.98 13.94
N ALA A 116 -7.03 8.05 14.50
CA ALA A 116 -5.70 8.51 14.12
C ALA A 116 -4.63 7.55 14.64
N LEU A 117 -3.92 6.88 13.73
CA LEU A 117 -2.72 6.12 14.06
C LEU A 117 -1.64 7.06 14.61
N SER A 118 -1.27 6.91 15.88
CA SER A 118 0.03 7.33 16.38
C SER A 118 1.08 6.32 15.93
N ARG A 119 2.22 6.79 15.40
CA ARG A 119 3.40 5.94 15.20
C ARG A 119 3.99 5.63 16.60
N GLY A 120 3.39 4.71 17.35
CA GLY A 120 3.86 4.40 18.70
C GLY A 120 3.01 3.50 19.60
N ASP A 121 1.93 2.89 19.11
CA ASP A 121 1.13 1.92 19.89
C ASP A 121 1.43 0.47 19.48
#